data_AF-A0A2M7CJS9-F1
#
_entry.id   AF-A0A2M7CJS9-F1
#
_cell.length_a   1.000
_cell.length_b   1.000
_cell.length_c   1.000
_cell.angle_alpha   90.00
_cell.angle_beta   90.00
_cell.angle_gamma   90.00
#
_symmetry.space_group_name_H-M   'P 1'
#
loop_
_entity.id
_entity.type
_entity.pdbx_description
1 polymer ?
#
loop_
_entity_poly.entity_id
_entity_poly.type
_entity_poly.pdbx_seq_one_letter_code
_entity_poly.pdbx_strand_id
1 'polypeptide(L)'
;MTLYLRLAWRNIWRHRRRTINILLAMSLSLGMMMWYDGLIDGFNNAIYGNAIRVLGGNIQIHAAGYRAKVDSNPLLPLTNDAAVVEAALAHPDVISATRRIQTGGLLSNREGAFGVSLIGIDPEAEAAPIKEGNDAGKPLSLIAQNIKEGEWLTSDGGDVILIGRGMADVMDVKVG
;
A
#
# COMPACT_ATOMS: atom_id res chain seq x y z
N MET A 1 22.23 53.07 -5.66
CA MET A 1 21.63 51.74 -5.93
C MET A 1 20.32 51.82 -6.73
N THR A 2 19.41 52.75 -6.44
CA THR A 2 18.13 52.94 -7.16
C THR A 2 18.27 53.26 -8.65
N LEU A 3 19.34 53.95 -9.06
CA LEU A 3 19.62 54.26 -10.47
C LEU A 3 19.86 52.99 -11.32
N TYR A 4 20.66 52.06 -10.80
CA TYR A 4 20.97 50.79 -11.48
C TYR A 4 19.74 49.87 -11.58
N LEU A 5 18.90 49.82 -10.55
CA LEU A 5 17.62 49.10 -10.58
C LEU A 5 16.66 49.67 -11.63
N ARG A 6 16.56 51.01 -11.76
CA ARG A 6 15.74 51.65 -12.80
C ARG A 6 16.25 51.38 -14.20
N LEU A 7 17.56 51.39 -14.40
CA LEU A 7 18.18 51.07 -15.70
C LEU A 7 17.94 49.61 -16.08
N ALA A 8 18.12 48.67 -15.13
CA ALA A 8 17.84 47.26 -15.34
C ALA A 8 16.36 46.99 -15.69
N TRP A 9 15.42 47.62 -14.97
CA TRP A 9 13.99 47.48 -15.22
C TRP A 9 13.56 47.98 -16.61
N ARG A 10 14.05 49.16 -17.02
CA ARG A 10 13.82 49.68 -18.38
C ARG A 10 14.41 48.76 -19.45
N ASN A 11 15.57 48.16 -19.18
CA ASN A 11 16.22 47.23 -20.10
C ASN A 11 15.39 45.95 -20.30
N ILE A 12 14.90 45.36 -19.21
CA ILE A 12 13.99 44.20 -19.23
C ILE A 12 12.73 44.49 -20.05
N TRP A 13 12.14 45.67 -19.86
CA TRP A 13 10.91 46.08 -20.55
C TRP A 13 11.11 46.41 -22.04
N ARG A 14 12.35 46.73 -22.45
CA ARG A 14 12.73 47.00 -23.85
C ARG A 14 12.96 45.72 -24.64
N HIS A 15 13.55 44.68 -24.02
CA HIS A 15 13.84 43.40 -24.66
C HIS A 15 12.91 42.27 -24.18
N ARG A 16 11.59 42.53 -24.15
CA ARG A 16 10.59 41.64 -23.53
C ARG A 16 10.66 40.20 -24.03
N ARG A 17 10.83 39.96 -25.35
CA ARG A 17 10.88 38.60 -25.91
C ARG A 17 12.05 37.77 -25.34
N ARG A 18 13.25 38.37 -25.24
CA ARG A 18 14.44 37.68 -24.70
C ARG A 18 14.27 37.42 -23.20
N THR A 19 13.78 38.40 -22.44
CA THR A 19 13.55 38.24 -21.01
C THR A 19 12.48 37.19 -20.72
N ILE A 20 11.39 37.16 -21.48
CA ILE A 20 10.31 36.17 -21.34
C ILE A 20 10.83 34.75 -21.60
N ASN A 21 11.63 34.53 -22.64
CA ASN A 21 12.17 33.19 -22.91
C ASN A 21 13.07 32.68 -21.77
N ILE A 22 13.91 33.56 -21.22
CA ILE A 22 14.79 33.21 -20.09
C ILE A 22 13.97 32.94 -18.83
N LEU A 23 13.00 33.80 -18.52
CA LEU A 23 12.10 33.61 -17.38
C LEU A 23 11.31 32.32 -17.50
N LEU A 24 10.74 32.02 -18.68
CA LEU A 24 10.01 30.78 -18.92
C LEU A 24 10.90 29.55 -18.74
N ALA A 25 12.11 29.57 -19.31
CA ALA A 25 13.04 28.45 -19.15
C ALA A 25 13.40 28.22 -17.67
N MET A 26 13.67 29.29 -16.93
CA MET A 26 13.99 29.21 -15.50
C MET A 26 12.78 28.75 -14.68
N SER A 27 11.60 29.34 -14.90
CA SER A 27 10.38 29.00 -14.19
C SER A 27 9.92 27.57 -14.48
N LEU A 28 10.04 27.12 -15.73
CA LEU A 28 9.71 25.74 -16.10
C LEU A 28 10.67 24.76 -15.45
N SER A 29 11.98 25.04 -15.49
CA SER A 29 12.99 24.18 -14.87
C SER A 29 12.80 24.07 -13.36
N LEU A 30 12.62 25.21 -12.67
CA LEU A 30 12.39 25.23 -11.23
C LEU A 30 11.04 24.58 -10.88
N GLY A 31 10.00 24.85 -11.67
CA GLY A 31 8.68 24.27 -11.49
C GLY A 31 8.69 22.75 -11.66
N MET A 32 9.42 22.23 -12.65
CA MET A 32 9.62 20.79 -12.83
C MET A 32 10.39 20.16 -11.68
N MET A 33 11.44 20.82 -11.16
CA MET A 33 12.16 20.35 -9.98
C MET A 33 11.25 20.26 -8.76
N MET A 34 10.49 21.32 -8.46
CA MET A 34 9.57 21.35 -7.32
C MET A 34 8.43 20.35 -7.46
N TRP A 35 7.89 20.19 -8.68
CA TRP A 35 6.85 19.21 -8.96
C TRP A 35 7.37 17.78 -8.77
N TYR A 36 8.57 17.48 -9.27
CA TYR A 36 9.18 16.17 -9.12
C TYR A 36 9.45 15.85 -7.65
N ASP A 37 9.96 16.80 -6.89
CA ASP A 37 10.21 16.65 -5.45
C ASP A 37 8.91 16.34 -4.69
N GLY A 38 7.85 17.14 -4.91
CA GLY A 38 6.55 16.89 -4.31
C GLY A 38 5.89 15.57 -4.76
N LEU A 39 6.14 15.15 -6.01
CA LEU A 39 5.71 13.85 -6.50
C LEU A 39 6.44 12.73 -5.73
N ILE A 40 7.76 12.79 -5.62
CA ILE A 40 8.55 11.77 -4.91
C ILE A 40 8.14 11.70 -3.43
N ASP A 41 7.93 12.83 -2.77
CA ASP A 41 7.45 12.88 -1.39
C ASP A 41 6.04 12.28 -1.25
N GLY A 42 5.14 12.57 -2.19
CA GLY A 42 3.82 11.96 -2.25
C GLY A 42 3.89 10.44 -2.45
N PHE A 43 4.76 9.98 -3.35
CA PHE A 43 5.01 8.56 -3.59
C PHE A 43 5.59 7.88 -2.35
N ASN A 44 6.57 8.47 -1.68
CA ASN A 44 7.14 7.95 -0.44
C ASN A 44 6.08 7.81 0.64
N ASN A 45 5.29 8.86 0.89
CA ASN A 45 4.20 8.81 1.86
C ASN A 45 3.15 7.75 1.51
N ALA A 46 2.80 7.62 0.23
CA ALA A 46 1.86 6.60 -0.23
C ALA A 46 2.42 5.17 -0.06
N ILE A 47 3.71 4.96 -0.32
CA ILE A 47 4.39 3.67 -0.15
C ILE A 47 4.47 3.32 1.34
N TYR A 48 4.96 4.22 2.19
CA TYR A 48 5.06 3.93 3.63
C TYR A 48 3.68 3.68 4.26
N GLY A 49 2.67 4.49 3.91
CA GLY A 49 1.32 4.33 4.44
C GLY A 49 0.64 3.04 3.95
N ASN A 50 0.74 2.70 2.67
CA ASN A 50 -0.01 1.59 2.10
C ASN A 50 0.80 0.30 1.98
N ALA A 51 2.04 0.37 1.47
CA ALA A 51 2.81 -0.83 1.16
C ALA A 51 3.13 -1.63 2.43
N ILE A 52 3.49 -0.96 3.54
CA ILE A 52 3.74 -1.65 4.83
C ILE A 52 2.46 -2.36 5.31
N ARG A 53 1.31 -1.71 5.18
CA ARG A 53 0.02 -2.28 5.61
C ARG A 53 -0.44 -3.45 4.72
N VAL A 54 -0.15 -3.39 3.41
CA VAL A 54 -0.47 -4.47 2.48
C VAL A 54 0.48 -5.66 2.65
N LEU A 55 1.79 -5.41 2.78
CA LEU A 55 2.85 -6.44 2.72
C LEU A 55 3.12 -7.18 4.05
N GLY A 56 2.24 -7.07 5.05
CA GLY A 56 2.33 -7.85 6.30
C GLY A 56 2.87 -7.09 7.51
N GLY A 57 2.80 -5.76 7.51
CA GLY A 57 3.15 -4.93 8.65
C GLY A 57 4.65 -4.64 8.77
N ASN A 58 5.00 -3.87 9.82
CA ASN A 58 6.38 -3.41 10.06
C ASN A 58 7.35 -4.56 10.39
N ILE A 59 6.84 -5.62 11.01
CA ILE A 59 7.63 -6.76 11.48
C ILE A 59 6.93 -8.04 11.04
N GLN A 60 7.68 -8.91 10.38
CA GLN A 60 7.19 -10.21 9.93
C GLN A 60 7.99 -11.34 10.57
N ILE A 61 7.32 -12.22 11.30
CA ILE A 61 7.92 -13.37 11.97
C ILE A 61 7.64 -14.59 11.10
N HIS A 62 8.71 -15.27 10.68
CA HIS A 62 8.61 -16.43 9.81
C HIS A 62 9.33 -17.63 10.43
N ALA A 63 8.87 -18.83 10.08
CA ALA A 63 9.54 -20.07 10.48
C ALA A 63 10.96 -20.16 9.89
N ALA A 64 11.86 -20.83 10.61
CA ALA A 64 13.21 -21.08 10.12
C ALA A 64 13.16 -21.81 8.76
N GLY A 65 13.89 -21.28 7.76
CA GLY A 65 13.90 -21.84 6.41
C GLY A 65 12.83 -21.31 5.45
N TYR A 66 11.84 -20.55 5.92
CA TYR A 66 10.86 -19.88 5.05
C TYR A 66 11.55 -18.91 4.07
N ARG A 67 12.50 -18.10 4.56
CA ARG A 67 13.29 -17.16 3.76
C ARG A 67 14.11 -17.81 2.63
N ALA A 68 14.53 -19.07 2.79
CA ALA A 68 15.32 -19.77 1.78
C ALA A 68 14.45 -20.40 0.67
N LYS A 69 13.13 -20.44 0.86
CA LYS A 69 12.17 -21.09 -0.04
C LYS A 69 11.02 -20.17 -0.45
N VAL A 70 11.12 -18.84 -0.23
CA VAL A 70 10.04 -17.87 -0.50
C VAL A 70 9.48 -18.00 -1.92
N ASP A 71 10.35 -18.22 -2.92
CA ASP A 71 9.95 -18.39 -4.32
C ASP A 71 9.01 -19.58 -4.57
N SER A 72 8.97 -20.56 -3.66
CA SER A 72 8.12 -21.74 -3.75
C SER A 72 6.79 -21.64 -2.99
N ASN A 73 6.50 -20.49 -2.36
CA ASN A 73 5.33 -20.28 -1.49
C ASN A 73 5.06 -21.46 -0.52
N PRO A 74 6.07 -21.89 0.26
CA PRO A 74 5.96 -23.11 1.03
C PRO A 74 5.03 -22.87 2.23
N LEU A 75 4.06 -23.78 2.41
CA LEU A 75 3.24 -23.85 3.62
C LEU A 75 4.09 -24.40 4.77
N LEU A 76 4.96 -23.56 5.32
CA LEU A 76 5.74 -23.86 6.51
C LEU A 76 5.06 -23.22 7.71
N PRO A 77 4.24 -23.98 8.48
CA PRO A 77 3.58 -23.44 9.64
C PRO A 77 4.61 -23.02 10.69
N LEU A 78 4.41 -21.86 11.28
CA LEU A 78 5.13 -21.45 12.47
C LEU A 78 4.59 -22.27 13.65
N THR A 79 5.46 -22.97 14.37
CA THR A 79 5.05 -23.67 15.60
C THR A 79 4.62 -22.64 16.65
N ASN A 80 3.43 -22.81 17.22
CA ASN A 80 2.83 -21.91 18.23
C ASN A 80 2.65 -20.47 17.75
N ASP A 81 2.09 -20.26 16.55
CA ASP A 81 1.74 -18.95 15.99
C ASP A 81 0.91 -18.09 16.96
N ALA A 82 -0.06 -18.68 17.66
CA ALA A 82 -0.91 -17.98 18.62
C ALA A 82 -0.10 -17.36 19.78
N ALA A 83 0.86 -18.10 20.34
CA ALA A 83 1.71 -17.60 21.43
C ALA A 83 2.63 -16.47 20.99
N VAL A 84 3.04 -16.47 19.72
CA VAL A 84 3.86 -15.40 19.14
C VAL A 84 3.04 -14.11 18.98
N VAL A 85 1.78 -14.23 18.53
CA VAL A 85 0.86 -13.09 18.45
C VAL A 85 0.56 -12.52 19.83
N GLU A 86 0.30 -13.36 20.83
CA GLU A 86 0.08 -12.94 22.21
C GLU A 86 1.31 -12.24 22.82
N ALA A 87 2.51 -12.80 22.61
CA ALA A 87 3.75 -12.19 23.07
C ALA A 87 4.02 -10.84 22.38
N ALA A 88 3.67 -10.69 21.11
CA ALA A 88 3.76 -9.41 20.41
C ALA A 88 2.78 -8.39 20.98
N LEU A 89 1.52 -8.77 21.21
CA LEU A 89 0.49 -7.89 21.78
C LEU A 89 0.77 -7.49 23.25
N ALA A 90 1.55 -8.29 23.98
CA ALA A 90 1.97 -7.97 25.34
C ALA A 90 2.97 -6.80 25.41
N HIS A 91 3.59 -6.42 24.29
CA HIS A 91 4.54 -5.32 24.25
C HIS A 91 3.82 -3.97 24.06
N PRO A 92 4.11 -2.95 24.89
CA PRO A 92 3.37 -1.68 24.89
C PRO A 92 3.46 -0.90 23.56
N ASP A 93 4.57 -1.04 22.83
CA ASP A 93 4.77 -0.35 21.54
C ASP A 93 4.08 -1.06 20.34
N VAL A 94 3.44 -2.22 20.56
CA VAL A 94 2.81 -2.98 19.48
C VAL A 94 1.34 -2.58 19.33
N ILE A 95 1.06 -1.89 18.23
CA ILE A 95 -0.27 -1.36 17.91
C ILE A 95 -1.25 -2.48 17.52
N SER A 96 -0.78 -3.48 16.76
CA SER A 96 -1.58 -4.65 16.35
C SER A 96 -0.68 -5.78 15.87
N ALA A 97 -1.10 -7.03 16.09
CA ALA A 97 -0.48 -8.21 15.51
C ALA A 97 -1.56 -9.14 14.96
N THR A 98 -1.32 -9.72 13.79
CA THR A 98 -2.20 -10.71 13.18
C THR A 98 -1.38 -11.80 12.51
N ARG A 99 -2.01 -12.96 12.30
CA ARG A 99 -1.44 -14.10 11.59
C ARG A 99 -1.90 -14.07 10.14
N ARG A 100 -0.96 -14.34 9.23
CA ARG A 100 -1.23 -14.49 7.81
C ARG A 100 -0.52 -15.72 7.27
N ILE A 101 -1.20 -16.43 6.37
CA ILE A 101 -0.63 -17.55 5.63
C ILE A 101 -0.67 -17.17 4.16
N GLN A 102 0.46 -17.24 3.47
CA GLN A 102 0.52 -17.01 2.03
C GLN A 102 0.91 -18.30 1.32
N THR A 103 0.12 -18.70 0.33
CA THR A 103 0.42 -19.88 -0.48
C THR A 103 -0.01 -19.70 -1.93
N GLY A 104 0.53 -20.51 -2.83
CA GLY A 104 0.07 -20.56 -4.21
C GLY A 104 -1.12 -21.49 -4.35
N GLY A 105 -2.04 -21.17 -5.24
CA GLY A 105 -3.18 -22.01 -5.59
C GLY A 105 -3.57 -21.88 -7.06
N LEU A 106 -4.56 -22.65 -7.45
CA LEU A 106 -5.18 -22.57 -8.77
C LEU A 106 -6.66 -22.26 -8.58
N LEU A 107 -7.11 -21.14 -9.14
CA LEU A 107 -8.52 -20.77 -9.21
C LEU A 107 -9.02 -21.15 -10.59
N SER A 108 -10.06 -21.99 -10.66
CA SER A 108 -10.62 -22.46 -11.93
C SER A 108 -12.09 -22.07 -12.02
N ASN A 109 -12.48 -21.54 -13.19
CA ASN A 109 -13.87 -21.36 -13.59
C ASN A 109 -14.06 -21.93 -15.01
N ARG A 110 -15.27 -21.81 -15.55
CA ARG A 110 -15.63 -22.19 -16.92
C ARG A 110 -14.76 -21.52 -17.99
N GLU A 111 -14.22 -20.32 -17.72
CA GLU A 111 -13.35 -19.59 -18.65
C GLU A 111 -11.90 -20.08 -18.66
N GLY A 112 -11.42 -20.70 -17.57
CA GLY A 112 -10.05 -21.17 -17.47
C GLY A 112 -9.56 -21.37 -16.04
N ALA A 113 -8.29 -21.78 -15.94
CA ALA A 113 -7.59 -21.97 -14.68
C ALA A 113 -6.43 -20.98 -14.56
N PHE A 114 -6.39 -20.23 -13.45
CA PHE A 114 -5.42 -19.18 -13.20
C PHE A 114 -4.63 -19.48 -11.92
N GLY A 115 -3.30 -19.36 -12.02
CA GLY A 115 -2.43 -19.41 -10.85
C GLY A 115 -2.65 -18.17 -9.98
N VAL A 116 -2.92 -18.38 -8.69
CA VAL A 116 -3.23 -17.33 -7.73
C VAL A 116 -2.36 -17.41 -6.49
N SER A 117 -2.14 -16.28 -5.83
CA SER A 117 -1.66 -16.25 -4.45
C SER A 117 -2.87 -16.24 -3.53
N LEU A 118 -3.02 -17.29 -2.73
CA LEU A 118 -3.97 -17.38 -1.65
C LEU A 118 -3.37 -16.75 -0.39
N ILE A 119 -4.15 -15.92 0.28
CA ILE A 119 -3.77 -15.32 1.56
C ILE A 119 -4.83 -15.71 2.58
N GLY A 120 -4.47 -16.58 3.51
CA GLY A 120 -5.26 -16.88 4.69
C GLY A 120 -5.05 -15.79 5.74
N ILE A 121 -6.14 -15.15 6.15
CA ILE A 121 -6.14 -14.06 7.13
C ILE A 121 -7.06 -14.43 8.31
N ASP A 122 -6.82 -13.82 9.46
CA ASP A 122 -7.75 -13.85 10.58
C ASP A 122 -8.76 -12.69 10.45
N PRO A 123 -10.03 -12.94 10.10
CA PRO A 123 -10.94 -11.87 9.69
C PRO A 123 -11.26 -10.87 10.81
N GLU A 124 -11.35 -11.35 12.05
CA GLU A 124 -11.65 -10.53 13.22
C GLU A 124 -10.45 -9.64 13.58
N ALA A 125 -9.25 -10.21 13.60
CA ALA A 125 -8.03 -9.46 13.88
C ALA A 125 -7.71 -8.44 12.78
N GLU A 126 -8.06 -8.72 11.52
CA GLU A 126 -7.87 -7.81 10.38
C GLU A 126 -8.93 -6.72 10.26
N ALA A 127 -10.16 -6.99 10.70
CA ALA A 127 -11.23 -6.01 10.81
C ALA A 127 -11.09 -5.12 12.06
N ALA A 128 -10.33 -5.57 13.07
CA ALA A 128 -10.16 -4.84 14.31
C ALA A 128 -9.60 -3.42 14.07
N PRO A 129 -10.15 -2.41 14.77
CA PRO A 129 -9.69 -1.04 14.65
C PRO A 129 -8.29 -0.89 15.25
N ILE A 130 -7.44 -0.18 14.52
CA ILE A 130 -6.12 0.24 15.00
C ILE A 130 -6.33 1.13 16.24
N LYS A 131 -5.67 0.78 17.35
CA LYS A 131 -5.87 1.45 18.65
C LYS A 131 -5.22 2.84 18.71
N GLU A 132 -4.07 3.03 18.05
CA GLU A 132 -3.25 4.23 18.17
C GLU A 132 -2.57 4.63 16.85
N GLY A 133 -2.27 5.92 16.68
CA GLY A 133 -1.62 6.50 15.49
C GLY A 133 -2.54 7.29 14.56
N ASN A 134 -2.01 7.78 13.44
CA ASN A 134 -2.75 8.59 12.45
C ASN A 134 -3.90 7.83 11.76
N ASP A 135 -3.94 6.51 11.92
CA ASP A 135 -4.97 5.62 11.37
C ASP A 135 -5.87 5.01 12.47
N ALA A 136 -5.86 5.57 13.69
CA ALA A 136 -6.69 5.10 14.80
C ALA A 136 -8.17 5.03 14.39
N GLY A 137 -8.81 3.90 14.68
CA GLY A 137 -10.20 3.62 14.32
C GLY A 137 -10.43 3.01 12.93
N LYS A 138 -9.42 2.93 12.06
CA LYS A 138 -9.54 2.20 10.78
C LYS A 138 -9.23 0.70 10.97
N PRO A 139 -9.83 -0.20 10.15
CA PRO A 139 -9.45 -1.60 10.12
C PRO A 139 -7.95 -1.77 9.86
N LEU A 140 -7.34 -2.79 10.46
CA LEU A 140 -5.95 -3.13 10.21
C LEU A 140 -5.72 -3.38 8.71
N SER A 141 -6.61 -4.15 8.08
CA SER A 141 -6.58 -4.44 6.65
C SER A 141 -6.99 -3.25 5.79
N LEU A 142 -6.16 -2.91 4.80
CA LEU A 142 -6.56 -1.99 3.73
C LEU A 142 -7.63 -2.59 2.80
N ILE A 143 -7.70 -3.93 2.73
CA ILE A 143 -8.68 -4.63 1.90
C ILE A 143 -10.07 -4.48 2.52
N ALA A 144 -10.18 -4.65 3.85
CA ALA A 144 -11.43 -4.42 4.59
C ALA A 144 -11.96 -2.99 4.44
N GLN A 145 -11.07 -2.00 4.25
CA GLN A 145 -11.47 -0.61 4.00
C GLN A 145 -11.95 -0.35 2.57
N ASN A 146 -11.56 -1.19 1.60
CA ASN A 146 -11.78 -0.94 0.18
C ASN A 146 -12.65 -2.02 -0.48
N ILE A 147 -13.65 -2.51 0.25
CA ILE A 147 -14.65 -3.43 -0.31
C ILE A 147 -15.56 -2.65 -1.27
N LYS A 148 -15.64 -3.10 -2.53
CA LYS A 148 -16.48 -2.49 -3.56
C LYS A 148 -17.87 -3.14 -3.62
N GLU A 149 -17.91 -4.46 -3.57
CA GLU A 149 -19.12 -5.28 -3.66
C GLU A 149 -18.94 -6.48 -2.73
N GLY A 150 -20.02 -6.92 -2.08
CA GLY A 150 -20.02 -8.02 -1.12
C GLY A 150 -19.76 -7.59 0.33
N GLU A 151 -19.48 -8.59 1.18
CA GLU A 151 -19.27 -8.43 2.62
C GLU A 151 -17.85 -8.87 3.00
N TRP A 152 -17.36 -8.39 4.15
CA TRP A 152 -16.08 -8.82 4.69
C TRP A 152 -16.17 -10.27 5.18
N LEU A 153 -15.04 -10.97 5.20
CA LEU A 153 -14.96 -12.32 5.73
C LEU A 153 -15.33 -12.31 7.23
N THR A 154 -16.11 -13.28 7.66
CA THR A 154 -16.41 -13.51 9.08
C THR A 154 -15.87 -14.88 9.49
N SER A 155 -15.56 -15.04 10.78
CA SER A 155 -15.00 -16.27 11.35
C SER A 155 -15.99 -17.45 11.34
N ASP A 156 -17.27 -17.15 11.26
CA ASP A 156 -18.41 -18.07 11.16
C ASP A 156 -18.93 -18.26 9.72
N GLY A 157 -18.45 -17.42 8.78
CA GLY A 157 -18.70 -17.58 7.35
C GLY A 157 -18.01 -18.85 6.87
N GLY A 158 -18.74 -19.70 6.12
CA GLY A 158 -18.23 -20.95 5.58
C GLY A 158 -17.12 -20.76 4.54
N ASP A 159 -17.20 -21.48 3.42
CA ASP A 159 -16.21 -21.38 2.34
C ASP A 159 -16.38 -20.10 1.51
N VAL A 160 -16.07 -18.95 2.10
CA VAL A 160 -16.13 -17.63 1.46
C VAL A 160 -14.73 -17.18 1.06
N ILE A 161 -14.60 -16.65 -0.16
CA ILE A 161 -13.34 -16.10 -0.66
C ILE A 161 -13.54 -14.65 -1.09
N LEU A 162 -12.53 -13.82 -0.81
CA LEU A 162 -12.49 -12.45 -1.27
C LEU A 162 -11.51 -12.34 -2.43
N ILE A 163 -12.00 -11.83 -3.57
CA ILE A 163 -11.24 -11.75 -4.82
C ILE A 163 -11.09 -10.27 -5.20
N GLY A 164 -9.90 -9.90 -5.69
CA GLY A 164 -9.66 -8.56 -6.21
C GLY A 164 -10.45 -8.29 -7.50
N ARG A 165 -10.92 -7.05 -7.69
CA ARG A 165 -11.80 -6.70 -8.83
C ARG A 165 -11.24 -7.12 -10.19
N GLY A 166 -9.95 -6.89 -10.44
CA GLY A 166 -9.33 -7.27 -11.71
C GLY A 166 -9.35 -8.77 -11.98
N MET A 167 -9.31 -9.61 -10.93
CA MET A 167 -9.45 -11.05 -11.08
C MET A 167 -10.90 -11.46 -11.28
N ALA A 168 -11.84 -10.80 -10.60
CA ALA A 168 -13.27 -11.03 -10.82
C ALA A 168 -13.68 -10.72 -12.27
N ASP A 169 -13.15 -9.64 -12.84
CA ASP A 169 -13.38 -9.26 -14.23
C ASP A 169 -12.75 -10.25 -15.23
N VAL A 170 -11.57 -10.82 -14.92
CA VAL A 170 -10.88 -11.80 -15.77
C VAL A 170 -11.54 -13.19 -15.74
N MET A 171 -12.21 -13.52 -14.64
CA MET A 171 -12.91 -14.79 -14.47
C MET A 171 -14.41 -14.73 -14.79
N ASP A 172 -14.92 -13.56 -15.19
CA ASP A 172 -16.34 -13.23 -15.36
C ASP A 172 -17.22 -13.70 -14.18
N VAL A 173 -16.76 -13.44 -12.96
CA VAL A 173 -17.48 -13.79 -11.72
C VAL A 173 -18.05 -12.55 -11.04
N LYS A 174 -19.23 -12.70 -10.43
CA LYS A 174 -19.92 -11.68 -9.64
C LYS A 174 -20.11 -12.14 -8.22
N VAL A 175 -20.34 -11.20 -7.31
CA VAL A 175 -20.75 -11.49 -5.93
C VAL A 175 -22.06 -12.29 -5.97
N GLY A 176 -22.11 -13.39 -5.23
CA GLY A 176 -23.24 -14.32 -5.18
C GLY A 176 -23.34 -14.99 -3.82
#